data_AF-A0A942B7U0-F1
#
_entry.id   AF-A0A942B7U0-F1
#
_cell.length_a   1.000
_cell.length_b   1.000
_cell.length_c   1.000
_cell.angle_alpha   90.00
_cell.angle_beta   90.00
_cell.angle_gamma   90.00
#
_symmetry.space_group_name_H-M   'P 1'
#
loop_
_entity.id
_entity.type
_entity.pdbx_description
1 polymer ?
#
loop_
_entity_poly.entity_id
_entity_poly.type
_entity_poly.pdbx_seq_one_letter_code
_entity_poly.pdbx_strand_id
1 'polypeptide(L)'
;MPELPFYEDDGQRSLAQLLSLRGAFREDSLVMAIRDRLQRQARGANYTKVEFAILAIEELEDQVNSGGFSSFFDYSPECVAPAIEALKAIGCPHAASIVERAVQATGKEATDVDGLHHSEVNTDFDALDAEFQQYPDPIVERLLDYIAANATDVKVDIPATKKSWLQRLFPSR
;
A
#
# COMPACT_ATOMS: atom_id res chain seq x y z
N MET A 1 -25.83 10.64 2.68
CA MET A 1 -24.79 11.65 2.37
C MET A 1 -24.36 11.40 0.93
N PRO A 2 -24.07 12.43 0.12
CA PRO A 2 -23.56 12.19 -1.24
C PRO A 2 -22.22 11.46 -1.17
N GLU A 3 -21.99 10.52 -2.09
CA GLU A 3 -20.69 9.87 -2.24
C GLU A 3 -19.64 10.95 -2.57
N LEU A 4 -18.50 10.91 -1.89
CA LEU A 4 -17.41 11.82 -2.20
C LEU A 4 -16.86 11.50 -3.60
N PRO A 5 -16.38 12.49 -4.36
CA PRO A 5 -15.76 12.25 -5.66
C PRO A 5 -14.44 11.49 -5.52
N PHE A 6 -14.08 10.76 -6.57
CA PHE A 6 -12.75 10.17 -6.73
C PHE A 6 -11.71 11.26 -7.03
N TYR A 7 -10.53 11.17 -6.43
CA TYR A 7 -9.41 12.08 -6.70
C TYR A 7 -8.55 11.55 -7.86
N GLU A 8 -8.46 12.32 -8.94
CA GLU A 8 -7.53 12.06 -10.03
C GLU A 8 -6.21 12.80 -9.77
N ASP A 9 -5.11 12.05 -9.60
CA ASP A 9 -3.80 12.63 -9.36
C ASP A 9 -3.25 13.35 -10.61
N ASP A 10 -3.08 14.66 -10.51
CA ASP A 10 -2.44 15.49 -11.53
C ASP A 10 -0.90 15.59 -11.37
N GLY A 11 -0.36 14.97 -10.33
CA GLY A 11 1.07 14.98 -10.01
C GLY A 11 1.61 16.34 -9.55
N GLN A 12 0.76 17.34 -9.30
CA GLN A 12 1.20 18.70 -8.95
C GLN A 12 1.14 18.99 -7.46
N ARG A 13 0.26 18.30 -6.72
CA ARG A 13 0.10 18.49 -5.26
C ARG A 13 1.25 17.88 -4.48
N SER A 14 1.58 18.46 -3.34
CA SER A 14 2.41 17.83 -2.31
C SER A 14 1.60 16.85 -1.45
N LEU A 15 2.26 16.04 -0.61
CA LEU A 15 1.66 15.14 0.36
C LEU A 15 0.77 15.90 1.32
N ALA A 16 1.26 17.02 1.85
CA ALA A 16 0.46 17.88 2.72
C ALA A 16 -0.81 18.39 2.01
N GLN A 17 -0.71 18.73 0.73
CA GLN A 17 -1.88 19.11 -0.06
C GLN A 17 -2.82 17.94 -0.31
N LEU A 18 -2.32 16.74 -0.60
CA LEU A 18 -3.15 15.53 -0.74
C LEU A 18 -3.90 15.22 0.56
N LEU A 19 -3.20 15.25 1.70
CA LEU A 19 -3.81 15.01 3.03
C LEU A 19 -4.87 16.06 3.38
N SER A 20 -4.72 17.30 2.91
CA SER A 20 -5.73 18.35 3.12
C SER A 20 -7.03 18.14 2.33
N LEU A 21 -7.06 17.19 1.37
CA LEU A 21 -8.24 16.84 0.59
C LEU A 21 -9.16 15.83 1.29
N ARG A 22 -8.79 15.34 2.48
CA ARG A 22 -9.65 14.45 3.28
C ARG A 22 -11.01 15.10 3.54
N GLY A 23 -12.07 14.31 3.42
CA GLY A 23 -13.45 14.76 3.52
C GLY A 23 -13.99 15.52 2.30
N ALA A 24 -13.13 15.91 1.34
CA ALA A 24 -13.56 16.45 0.05
C ALA A 24 -13.54 15.39 -1.07
N PHE A 25 -12.72 14.34 -0.91
CA PHE A 25 -12.58 13.21 -1.84
C PHE A 25 -12.63 11.89 -1.08
N ARG A 26 -12.88 10.80 -1.81
CA ARG A 26 -12.81 9.45 -1.25
C ARG A 26 -11.38 9.17 -0.77
N GLU A 27 -11.25 8.63 0.43
CA GLU A 27 -9.95 8.42 1.06
C GLU A 27 -9.11 7.36 0.34
N ASP A 28 -9.74 6.33 -0.22
CA ASP A 28 -9.08 5.28 -1.03
C ASP A 28 -8.37 5.88 -2.25
N SER A 29 -9.02 6.83 -2.93
CA SER A 29 -8.41 7.52 -4.08
C SER A 29 -7.21 8.41 -3.69
N LEU A 30 -7.17 8.92 -2.45
CA LEU A 30 -6.02 9.67 -1.94
C LEU A 30 -4.85 8.74 -1.60
N VAL A 31 -5.12 7.59 -0.97
CA VAL A 31 -4.09 6.57 -0.71
C VAL A 31 -3.51 6.05 -2.02
N MET A 32 -4.37 5.71 -2.98
CA MET A 32 -3.96 5.25 -4.31
C MET A 32 -3.06 6.28 -5.01
N ALA A 33 -3.40 7.58 -4.96
CA ALA A 33 -2.54 8.64 -5.50
C ALA A 33 -1.16 8.69 -4.82
N ILE A 34 -1.09 8.47 -3.50
CA ILE A 34 0.17 8.41 -2.75
C ILE A 34 0.99 7.18 -3.17
N ARG A 35 0.36 5.99 -3.22
CA ARG A 35 0.98 4.73 -3.67
C ARG A 35 1.57 4.87 -5.07
N ASP A 36 0.78 5.37 -6.01
CA ASP A 36 1.19 5.60 -7.41
C ASP A 36 2.46 6.45 -7.49
N ARG A 37 2.54 7.50 -6.69
CA ARG A 37 3.70 8.39 -6.66
C ARG A 37 4.93 7.70 -6.08
N LEU A 38 4.77 6.90 -5.01
CA LEU A 38 5.85 6.08 -4.45
C LEU A 38 6.41 5.12 -5.51
N GLN A 39 5.53 4.40 -6.22
CA GLN A 39 5.93 3.46 -7.27
C GLN A 39 6.64 4.16 -8.44
N ARG A 40 6.20 5.36 -8.85
CA ARG A 40 6.87 6.14 -9.90
C ARG A 40 8.28 6.60 -9.49
N GLN A 41 8.51 6.90 -8.20
CA GLN A 41 9.82 7.28 -7.68
C GLN A 41 10.79 6.10 -7.59
N ALA A 42 10.28 4.88 -7.45
CA ALA A 42 11.03 3.69 -7.10
C ALA A 42 11.80 3.01 -8.24
N ARG A 43 12.02 3.68 -9.37
CA ARG A 43 13.04 3.24 -10.35
C ARG A 43 14.47 3.44 -9.79
N GLY A 44 14.77 2.76 -8.68
CA GLY A 44 16.08 2.70 -8.00
C GLY A 44 16.14 3.22 -6.54
N ALA A 45 15.03 3.37 -5.82
CA ALA A 45 15.01 3.99 -4.48
C ALA A 45 14.84 3.00 -3.32
N ASN A 46 15.54 3.26 -2.20
CA ASN A 46 15.29 2.61 -0.91
C ASN A 46 14.08 3.28 -0.23
N TYR A 47 12.98 2.54 -0.10
CA TYR A 47 11.81 2.99 0.65
C TYR A 47 12.12 3.14 2.14
N THR A 48 11.50 4.12 2.78
CA THR A 48 11.41 4.17 4.25
C THR A 48 10.48 3.07 4.74
N LYS A 49 10.52 2.80 6.06
CA LYS A 49 9.59 1.85 6.68
C LYS A 49 8.13 2.25 6.47
N VAL A 50 7.84 3.55 6.48
CA VAL A 50 6.48 4.10 6.29
C VAL A 50 6.04 3.91 4.85
N GLU A 51 6.89 4.23 3.88
CA GLU A 51 6.59 4.05 2.46
C GLU A 51 6.35 2.58 2.11
N PHE A 52 7.18 1.68 2.63
CA PHE A 52 7.02 0.26 2.41
C PHE A 52 5.76 -0.31 3.09
N ALA A 53 5.38 0.21 4.26
CA ALA A 53 4.12 -0.15 4.91
C ALA A 53 2.89 0.23 4.06
N ILE A 54 2.89 1.43 3.44
CA ILE A 54 1.83 1.85 2.51
C ILE A 54 1.74 0.87 1.34
N LEU A 55 2.87 0.59 0.70
CA LEU A 55 2.90 -0.31 -0.46
C LEU A 55 2.47 -1.74 -0.11
N ALA A 56 2.89 -2.26 1.04
CA ALA A 56 2.53 -3.61 1.45
C ALA A 56 1.04 -3.76 1.77
N ILE A 57 0.41 -2.74 2.39
CA ILE A 57 -1.04 -2.75 2.64
C ILE A 57 -1.82 -2.65 1.32
N GLU A 58 -1.45 -1.71 0.45
CA GLU A 58 -2.13 -1.55 -0.84
C GLU A 58 -2.00 -2.80 -1.72
N GLU A 59 -0.84 -3.45 -1.71
CA GLU A 59 -0.63 -4.70 -2.44
C GLU A 59 -1.47 -5.84 -1.86
N LEU A 60 -1.57 -5.95 -0.53
CA LEU A 60 -2.48 -6.89 0.11
C LEU A 60 -3.92 -6.66 -0.32
N GLU A 61 -4.40 -5.41 -0.26
CA GLU A 61 -5.78 -5.08 -0.62
C GLU A 61 -6.06 -5.37 -2.10
N ASP A 62 -5.17 -4.97 -3.02
CA ASP A 62 -5.32 -5.24 -4.44
C ASP A 62 -5.42 -6.74 -4.75
N GLN A 63 -4.49 -7.53 -4.21
CA GLN A 63 -4.39 -8.95 -4.51
C GLN A 63 -5.57 -9.73 -3.90
N VAL A 64 -5.92 -9.47 -2.64
CA VAL A 64 -7.04 -10.18 -1.98
C VAL A 64 -8.39 -9.79 -2.58
N ASN A 65 -8.60 -8.52 -2.95
CA ASN A 65 -9.84 -8.10 -3.59
C ASN A 65 -9.97 -8.61 -5.03
N SER A 66 -8.86 -8.87 -5.72
CA SER A 66 -8.88 -9.33 -7.13
C SER A 66 -8.85 -10.85 -7.28
N GLY A 67 -8.19 -11.57 -6.36
CA GLY A 67 -7.96 -13.01 -6.46
C GLY A 67 -7.70 -13.73 -5.14
N GLY A 68 -8.04 -13.11 -4.00
CA GLY A 68 -7.91 -13.72 -2.68
C GLY A 68 -6.48 -13.83 -2.16
N PHE A 69 -6.31 -14.49 -1.01
CA PHE A 69 -5.01 -14.75 -0.39
C PHE A 69 -4.11 -15.60 -1.26
N SER A 70 -4.68 -16.48 -2.08
CA SER A 70 -3.99 -17.19 -3.16
C SER A 70 -3.20 -16.23 -4.06
N SER A 71 -3.87 -15.23 -4.63
CA SER A 71 -3.24 -14.20 -5.47
C SER A 71 -2.18 -13.41 -4.70
N PHE A 72 -2.43 -13.09 -3.43
CA PHE A 72 -1.46 -12.35 -2.62
C PHE A 72 -0.17 -13.14 -2.36
N PHE A 73 -0.27 -14.43 -2.07
CA PHE A 73 0.89 -15.29 -1.85
C PHE A 73 1.65 -15.61 -3.13
N ASP A 74 0.95 -15.70 -4.26
CA ASP A 74 1.58 -15.98 -5.54
C ASP A 74 2.28 -14.76 -6.14
N TYR A 75 1.68 -13.57 -6.04
CA TYR A 75 2.21 -12.38 -6.72
C TYR A 75 2.99 -11.44 -5.81
N SER A 76 2.81 -11.52 -4.49
CA SER A 76 3.45 -10.60 -3.55
C SER A 76 3.84 -11.25 -2.21
N PRO A 77 4.47 -12.45 -2.22
CA PRO A 77 4.83 -13.15 -0.99
C PRO A 77 5.80 -12.35 -0.10
N GLU A 78 6.63 -11.47 -0.68
CA GLU A 78 7.52 -10.57 0.07
C GLU A 78 6.78 -9.49 0.87
N CYS A 79 5.53 -9.18 0.50
CA CYS A 79 4.69 -8.19 1.18
C CYS A 79 3.94 -8.76 2.38
N VAL A 80 3.91 -10.08 2.58
CA VAL A 80 3.08 -10.74 3.60
C VAL A 80 3.46 -10.31 5.03
N ALA A 81 4.70 -10.57 5.47
CA ALA A 81 5.12 -10.16 6.81
C ALA A 81 5.07 -8.63 7.01
N PRO A 82 5.54 -7.80 6.04
CA PRO A 82 5.39 -6.36 6.13
C PRO A 82 3.94 -5.88 6.24
N ALA A 83 3.00 -6.49 5.52
CA ALA A 83 1.59 -6.13 5.59
C ALA A 83 0.99 -6.44 6.97
N ILE A 84 1.33 -7.60 7.56
CA ILE A 84 0.90 -7.95 8.93
C ILE A 84 1.43 -6.91 9.94
N GLU A 85 2.73 -6.56 9.86
CA GLU A 85 3.32 -5.55 10.74
C GLU A 85 2.69 -4.17 10.55
N ALA A 86 2.46 -3.78 9.30
CA ALA A 86 1.88 -2.49 8.93
C ALA A 86 0.43 -2.37 9.41
N LEU A 87 -0.40 -3.39 9.19
CA LEU A 87 -1.80 -3.43 9.68
C LEU A 87 -1.85 -3.26 11.20
N LYS A 88 -0.97 -3.94 11.94
CA LYS A 88 -0.87 -3.74 13.40
C LYS A 88 -0.44 -2.32 13.75
N ALA A 89 0.54 -1.77 13.04
CA ALA A 89 1.06 -0.42 13.30
C ALA A 89 0.02 0.68 13.07
N ILE A 90 -0.90 0.50 12.10
CA ILE A 90 -1.99 1.44 11.84
C ILE A 90 -3.22 1.20 12.73
N GLY A 91 -3.20 0.18 13.59
CA GLY A 91 -4.33 -0.12 14.48
C GLY A 91 -5.46 -0.90 13.81
N CYS A 92 -5.11 -1.78 12.86
CA CYS A 92 -6.02 -2.72 12.18
C CYS A 92 -5.70 -4.18 12.58
N PRO A 93 -5.91 -4.58 13.84
CA PRO A 93 -5.52 -5.90 14.33
C PRO A 93 -6.40 -7.04 13.80
N HIS A 94 -7.66 -6.79 13.43
CA HIS A 94 -8.54 -7.84 12.90
C HIS A 94 -8.12 -8.21 11.48
N ALA A 95 -7.86 -7.21 10.64
CA ALA A 95 -7.28 -7.40 9.32
C ALA A 95 -5.94 -8.16 9.42
N ALA A 96 -5.04 -7.72 10.31
CA ALA A 96 -3.77 -8.43 10.53
C ALA A 96 -3.97 -9.90 10.93
N SER A 97 -4.93 -10.17 11.82
CA SER A 97 -5.24 -11.53 12.27
C SER A 97 -5.81 -12.41 11.16
N ILE A 98 -6.55 -11.86 10.20
CA ILE A 98 -7.02 -12.61 9.02
C ILE A 98 -5.82 -13.02 8.16
N VAL A 99 -4.91 -12.09 7.86
CA VAL A 99 -3.69 -12.39 7.08
C VAL A 99 -2.82 -13.44 7.78
N GLU A 100 -2.65 -13.33 9.11
CA GLU A 100 -1.93 -14.33 9.91
C GLU A 100 -2.56 -15.72 9.85
N ARG A 101 -3.90 -15.80 9.89
CA ARG A 101 -4.63 -17.07 9.75
C ARG A 101 -4.47 -17.66 8.35
N ALA A 102 -4.47 -16.81 7.31
CA ALA A 102 -4.19 -17.25 5.95
C ALA A 102 -2.78 -17.85 5.85
N VAL A 103 -1.77 -17.18 6.42
CA VAL A 103 -0.40 -17.71 6.50
C VAL A 103 -0.38 -19.04 7.27
N GLN A 104 -1.01 -19.13 8.44
CA GLN A 104 -1.05 -20.37 9.24
C GLN A 104 -1.68 -21.54 8.48
N ALA A 105 -2.70 -21.29 7.66
CA ALA A 105 -3.36 -22.33 6.87
C ALA A 105 -2.42 -22.97 5.84
N THR A 106 -1.38 -22.26 5.40
CA THR A 106 -0.32 -22.82 4.52
C THR A 106 0.65 -23.74 5.25
N GLY A 107 0.68 -23.71 6.58
CA GLY A 107 1.71 -24.37 7.40
C GLY A 107 3.10 -23.73 7.26
N LYS A 108 3.18 -22.49 6.77
CA LYS A 108 4.42 -21.71 6.60
C LYS A 108 4.48 -20.54 7.59
N GLU A 109 5.66 -19.96 7.68
CA GLU A 109 5.88 -18.70 8.39
C GLU A 109 5.69 -17.52 7.43
N ALA A 110 5.25 -16.36 7.94
CA ALA A 110 5.06 -15.16 7.11
C ALA A 110 6.35 -14.67 6.43
N THR A 111 7.51 -15.06 6.96
CA THR A 111 8.83 -14.73 6.40
C THR A 111 9.35 -15.75 5.39
N ASP A 112 8.66 -16.89 5.20
CA ASP A 112 9.02 -17.94 4.25
C ASP A 112 8.46 -17.61 2.86
N VAL A 113 9.06 -16.62 2.19
CA VAL A 113 8.63 -16.10 0.89
C VAL A 113 8.49 -17.22 -0.15
N ASP A 114 9.51 -18.06 -0.28
CA ASP A 114 9.51 -19.19 -1.24
C ASP A 114 8.44 -20.24 -0.86
N GLY A 115 8.21 -20.45 0.43
CA GLY A 115 7.18 -21.37 0.92
C GLY A 115 5.75 -20.88 0.67
N LEU A 116 5.52 -19.57 0.72
CA LEU A 116 4.21 -18.95 0.50
C LEU A 116 3.81 -18.94 -0.98
N HIS A 117 4.76 -18.67 -1.89
CA HIS A 117 4.57 -18.67 -3.35
C HIS A 117 4.10 -20.02 -3.96
N HIS A 118 4.06 -21.08 -3.17
CA HIS A 118 3.66 -22.42 -3.59
C HIS A 118 2.55 -23.02 -2.72
N SER A 119 1.84 -22.19 -1.95
CA SER A 119 0.88 -22.63 -0.94
C SER A 119 -0.49 -23.06 -1.49
N GLU A 120 -0.79 -22.78 -2.76
CA GLU A 120 -2.10 -23.06 -3.39
C GLU A 120 -2.45 -24.54 -3.49
N VAL A 121 -1.48 -25.45 -3.38
CA VAL A 121 -1.73 -26.85 -3.78
C VAL A 121 -2.74 -27.57 -2.87
N ASN A 122 -3.04 -27.07 -1.66
CA ASN A 122 -4.00 -27.73 -0.74
C ASN A 122 -4.73 -26.81 0.27
N THR A 123 -4.72 -25.48 0.10
CA THR A 123 -5.32 -24.57 1.09
C THR A 123 -6.56 -23.89 0.51
N ASP A 124 -7.69 -24.00 1.19
CA ASP A 124 -8.92 -23.29 0.86
C ASP A 124 -8.98 -21.99 1.69
N PHE A 125 -8.91 -20.84 1.01
CA PHE A 125 -8.93 -19.51 1.62
C PHE A 125 -10.28 -18.82 1.54
N ASP A 126 -11.31 -19.43 0.92
CA ASP A 126 -12.57 -18.74 0.58
C ASP A 126 -13.21 -18.02 1.77
N ALA A 127 -13.20 -18.67 2.94
CA ALA A 127 -13.76 -18.09 4.16
C ALA A 127 -12.94 -16.89 4.68
N LEU A 128 -11.61 -16.92 4.55
CA LEU A 128 -10.72 -15.84 4.97
C LEU A 128 -10.76 -14.66 3.99
N ASP A 129 -10.85 -14.95 2.68
CA ASP A 129 -11.04 -13.94 1.64
C ASP A 129 -12.34 -13.17 1.89
N ALA A 130 -13.44 -13.90 2.12
CA ALA A 130 -14.74 -13.30 2.42
C ALA A 130 -14.74 -12.53 3.75
N GLU A 131 -13.97 -12.98 4.75
CA GLU A 131 -13.82 -12.25 6.02
C GLU A 131 -13.01 -10.96 5.83
N PHE A 132 -11.94 -10.97 5.03
CA PHE A 132 -11.14 -9.78 4.73
C PHE A 132 -11.95 -8.73 3.96
N GLN A 133 -12.70 -9.17 2.94
CA GLN A 133 -13.54 -8.31 2.10
C GLN A 133 -14.75 -7.68 2.83
N GLN A 134 -15.03 -8.10 4.07
CA GLN A 134 -15.99 -7.40 4.93
C GLN A 134 -15.41 -6.14 5.57
N TYR A 135 -14.10 -5.90 5.44
CA TYR A 135 -13.39 -4.75 6.00
C TYR A 135 -13.67 -4.57 7.50
N PRO A 136 -13.25 -5.53 8.36
CA PRO A 136 -13.52 -5.46 9.80
C PRO A 136 -12.82 -4.29 10.51
N ASP A 137 -11.78 -3.73 9.89
CA ASP A 137 -11.10 -2.51 10.35
C ASP A 137 -11.17 -1.41 9.25
N PRO A 138 -11.17 -0.12 9.62
CA PRO A 138 -11.15 0.98 8.66
C PRO A 138 -9.72 1.23 8.13
N ILE A 139 -9.19 0.29 7.34
CA ILE A 139 -7.79 0.27 6.87
C ILE A 139 -7.40 1.59 6.21
N VAL A 140 -8.18 2.07 5.24
CA VAL A 140 -7.89 3.30 4.48
C VAL A 140 -7.79 4.54 5.39
N GLU A 141 -8.76 4.73 6.30
CA GLU A 141 -8.77 5.86 7.23
C GLU A 141 -7.54 5.82 8.14
N ARG A 142 -7.24 4.63 8.69
CA ARG A 142 -6.09 4.40 9.58
C ARG A 142 -4.76 4.57 8.85
N LEU A 143 -4.68 4.17 7.59
CA LEU A 143 -3.50 4.34 6.77
C LEU A 143 -3.25 5.83 6.47
N LEU A 144 -4.29 6.62 6.16
CA LEU A 144 -4.14 8.08 6.00
C LEU A 144 -3.74 8.78 7.30
N ASP A 145 -4.31 8.38 8.44
CA ASP A 145 -3.89 8.88 9.75
C ASP A 145 -2.40 8.57 10.02
N TYR A 146 -1.97 7.35 9.71
CA TYR A 146 -0.58 6.92 9.84
C TYR A 146 0.36 7.70 8.92
N ILE A 147 -0.01 7.90 7.66
CA ILE A 147 0.75 8.70 6.70
C ILE A 147 0.89 10.14 7.20
N ALA A 148 -0.20 10.74 7.69
CA ALA A 148 -0.19 12.10 8.20
C ALA A 148 0.72 12.25 9.43
N ALA A 149 0.66 11.28 10.36
CA ALA A 149 1.49 11.26 11.56
C ALA A 149 3.00 11.09 11.25
N ASN A 150 3.34 10.46 10.12
CA ASN A 150 4.71 10.17 9.71
C ASN A 150 5.11 10.88 8.40
N ALA A 151 4.47 12.02 8.08
CA ALA A 151 4.63 12.68 6.78
C ALA A 151 6.09 13.06 6.45
N THR A 152 6.94 13.28 7.47
CA THR A 152 8.37 13.57 7.29
C THR A 152 9.18 12.39 6.73
N ASP A 153 8.67 11.17 6.89
CA ASP A 153 9.30 9.93 6.43
C ASP A 153 8.74 9.44 5.09
N VAL A 154 7.80 10.17 4.49
CA VAL A 154 7.19 9.85 3.20
C VAL A 154 7.70 10.83 2.14
N LYS A 155 8.44 10.31 1.16
CA LYS A 155 9.18 11.10 0.18
C LYS A 155 8.45 11.27 -1.14
N VAL A 156 7.11 11.21 -1.17
CA VAL A 156 6.31 11.38 -2.41
C VAL A 156 6.43 12.75 -3.07
N ASP A 157 6.96 13.74 -2.36
CA ASP A 157 6.99 15.14 -2.79
C ASP A 157 8.18 15.52 -3.64
N ILE A 158 9.08 14.59 -3.97
CA ILE A 158 10.27 14.91 -4.75
C ILE A 158 9.83 15.43 -6.12
N PRO A 159 9.91 16.76 -6.38
CA PRO A 159 9.63 17.28 -7.70
C PRO A 159 10.75 16.77 -8.59
N ALA A 160 10.39 16.38 -9.82
CA ALA A 160 11.33 16.12 -10.90
C ALA A 160 12.52 17.05 -10.75
N THR A 161 13.73 16.50 -10.56
CA THR A 161 14.94 17.30 -10.63
C THR A 161 14.90 18.07 -11.95
N LYS A 162 14.45 19.33 -11.90
CA LYS A 162 14.66 20.34 -12.92
C LYS A 162 16.14 20.72 -12.84
N LYS A 163 17.03 19.77 -13.10
CA LYS A 163 18.09 20.03 -14.06
C LYS A 163 17.55 19.50 -15.38
N SER A 164 16.79 20.38 -16.00
CA SER A 164 16.37 20.27 -17.38
C SER A 164 17.51 19.67 -18.21
N TRP A 165 17.24 18.59 -18.93
CA TRP A 165 18.14 18.07 -19.96
C TRP A 165 18.56 19.18 -20.95
N LEU A 166 17.79 20.27 -21.08
CA LEU A 166 18.16 21.47 -21.83
C LEU A 166 19.36 22.22 -21.24
N GLN A 167 19.62 22.19 -19.93
CA GLN A 167 20.81 22.78 -19.31
C GLN A 167 22.08 21.93 -19.50
N ARG A 168 21.95 20.65 -19.89
CA ARG A 168 23.09 19.80 -20.27
C ARG A 168 23.50 19.98 -21.72
N LEU A 169 22.57 20.39 -22.60
CA LEU A 169 22.82 20.59 -24.03
C LEU A 169 23.20 22.04 -24.38
N PHE A 170 22.85 23.01 -23.53
CA PHE A 170 23.21 24.42 -23.72
C PHE A 170 23.68 25.05 -22.40
N PRO A 171 24.98 24.96 -22.04
CA PRO A 171 25.52 25.74 -20.94
C PRO A 171 25.43 27.23 -21.29
N SER A 172 24.85 28.03 -20.39
CA SER A 172 24.90 29.49 -20.51
C SER A 172 26.33 29.95 -20.28
N ARG A 173 27.01 30.25 -21.40
CA ARG A 173 28.30 30.94 -21.60
C ARG A 173 29.40 30.73 -20.56
#